data_AF-A0A2P7TAA2-F1
#
_entry.id   AF-A0A2P7TAA2-F1
#
_cell.length_a   1.000
_cell.length_b   1.000
_cell.length_c   1.000
_cell.angle_alpha   90.00
_cell.angle_beta   90.00
_cell.angle_gamma   90.00
#
_symmetry.space_group_name_H-M   'P 1'
#
loop_
_entity.id
_entity.type
_entity.pdbx_description
1 polymer ?
#
loop_
_entity_poly.entity_id
_entity_poly.type
_entity_poly.pdbx_seq_one_letter_code
_entity_poly.pdbx_strand_id
1 'polypeptide(L)'
;MTAIPQPIRIPIVIPSMSRAEHITTHKMVSGALICVPESQHQAYKEHCPNNEVLPHPDALKGLPAKRAWINERFDTVFQIDDDITGMFHMGAPPGEKQTFYTPDEIAHIIQATYETALEMGCHVFGFNGLGLDAVGD
;
A
#
# COMPACT_ATOMS: atom_id res chain seq x y z
N MET A 1 -9.89 -32.09 16.40
CA MET A 1 -9.55 -31.33 15.18
C MET A 1 -9.32 -29.90 15.62
N THR A 2 -8.06 -29.46 15.67
CA THR A 2 -7.72 -28.07 15.96
C THR A 2 -8.02 -27.26 14.70
N ALA A 3 -8.83 -26.21 14.80
CA ALA A 3 -9.08 -25.31 13.69
C ALA A 3 -7.75 -24.71 13.21
N ILE A 4 -7.50 -24.71 11.90
CA ILE A 4 -6.40 -23.93 11.33
C ILE A 4 -6.75 -22.47 11.59
N PRO A 5 -5.92 -21.70 12.33
CA PRO A 5 -6.18 -20.29 12.55
C PRO A 5 -6.25 -19.60 11.19
N GLN A 6 -7.28 -18.77 11.02
CA GLN A 6 -7.41 -17.98 9.79
C GLN A 6 -6.22 -17.01 9.72
N PRO A 7 -5.67 -16.78 8.52
CA PRO A 7 -4.58 -15.84 8.36
C PRO A 7 -5.00 -14.45 8.86
N ILE A 8 -4.16 -13.80 9.66
CA ILE A 8 -4.44 -12.43 10.09
C ILE A 8 -4.23 -11.53 8.88
N ARG A 9 -5.21 -10.68 8.59
CA ARG A 9 -5.15 -9.76 7.44
C ARG A 9 -5.27 -8.34 7.94
N ILE A 10 -4.35 -7.51 7.51
CA ILE A 10 -4.33 -6.08 7.81
C ILE A 10 -4.71 -5.27 6.57
N PRO A 11 -5.35 -4.09 6.72
CA PRO A 11 -5.59 -3.18 5.62
C PRO A 11 -4.27 -2.70 4.98
N ILE A 12 -4.28 -2.63 3.66
CA ILE A 12 -3.23 -1.96 2.87
C ILE A 12 -3.84 -0.64 2.39
N VAL A 13 -3.26 0.48 2.78
CA VAL A 13 -3.83 1.81 2.55
C VAL A 13 -2.87 2.68 1.76
N ILE A 14 -3.39 3.28 0.69
CA ILE A 14 -2.71 4.25 -0.16
C ILE A 14 -3.20 5.66 0.22
N PRO A 15 -2.51 6.40 1.11
CA PRO A 15 -2.79 7.81 1.33
C PRO A 15 -2.51 8.60 0.05
N SER A 16 -3.53 9.22 -0.54
CA SER A 16 -3.40 9.96 -1.80
C SER A 16 -4.19 11.27 -1.78
N MET A 17 -3.72 12.29 -2.50
CA MET A 17 -4.40 13.58 -2.64
C MET A 17 -4.02 14.24 -3.96
N SER A 18 -5.03 14.74 -4.68
CA SER A 18 -4.88 15.48 -5.94
C SER A 18 -4.09 14.71 -7.00
N ARG A 19 -4.19 13.37 -7.00
CA ARG A 19 -3.50 12.46 -7.89
C ARG A 19 -4.42 11.42 -8.54
N ALA A 20 -5.73 11.66 -8.60
CA ALA A 20 -6.70 10.71 -9.16
C ALA A 20 -6.30 10.21 -10.57
N GLU A 21 -5.76 11.09 -11.41
CA GLU A 21 -5.31 10.77 -12.77
C GLU A 21 -3.92 10.12 -12.86
N HIS A 22 -3.11 10.22 -11.80
CA HIS A 22 -1.67 9.87 -11.83
C HIS A 22 -1.25 8.84 -10.77
N ILE A 23 -2.14 8.46 -9.86
CA ILE A 23 -1.92 7.41 -8.88
C ILE A 23 -1.55 6.11 -9.61
N THR A 24 -0.42 5.50 -9.26
CA THR A 24 0.05 4.25 -9.90
C THR A 24 -0.13 3.07 -8.97
N THR A 25 0.06 3.27 -7.67
CA THR A 25 0.11 2.19 -6.66
C THR A 25 -1.17 1.36 -6.61
N HIS A 26 -2.33 1.93 -6.91
CA HIS A 26 -3.61 1.22 -6.90
C HIS A 26 -3.66 0.01 -7.86
N LYS A 27 -2.80 0.00 -8.88
CA LYS A 27 -2.63 -1.12 -9.82
C LYS A 27 -1.62 -2.14 -9.33
N MET A 28 -0.77 -1.78 -8.37
CA MET A 28 0.38 -2.56 -7.92
C MET A 28 0.07 -3.45 -6.72
N VAL A 29 -1.04 -3.22 -6.01
CA VAL A 29 -1.38 -4.02 -4.84
C VAL A 29 -2.87 -4.34 -4.84
N SER A 30 -3.19 -5.62 -4.93
CA SER A 30 -4.58 -6.09 -4.90
C SER A 30 -5.23 -5.81 -3.55
N GLY A 31 -6.48 -5.34 -3.59
CA GLY A 31 -7.28 -5.09 -2.38
C GLY A 31 -6.85 -3.87 -1.56
N ALA A 32 -5.97 -3.01 -2.09
CA ALA A 32 -5.59 -1.79 -1.40
C ALA A 32 -6.73 -0.74 -1.37
N LEU A 33 -6.89 -0.10 -0.22
CA LEU A 33 -7.81 1.00 0.02
C LEU A 33 -7.13 2.33 -0.34
N ILE A 34 -7.83 3.22 -1.07
CA ILE A 34 -7.29 4.54 -1.42
C ILE A 34 -7.87 5.58 -0.47
N CYS A 35 -7.04 6.18 0.40
CA CYS A 35 -7.49 7.14 1.40
C CYS A 35 -7.31 8.59 0.92
N VAL A 36 -8.43 9.30 0.75
CA VAL A 36 -8.50 10.63 0.09
C VAL A 36 -9.42 11.59 0.86
N PRO A 37 -9.30 12.91 0.65
CA PRO A 37 -10.26 13.87 1.18
C PRO A 37 -11.67 13.60 0.62
N GLU A 38 -12.71 13.82 1.42
CA GLU A 38 -14.12 13.69 1.02
C GLU A 38 -14.43 14.40 -0.30
N SER A 39 -13.93 15.62 -0.47
CA SER A 39 -14.08 16.42 -1.71
C SER A 39 -13.51 15.75 -2.97
N GLN A 40 -12.61 14.77 -2.83
CA GLN A 40 -11.95 14.07 -3.94
C GLN A 40 -12.46 12.63 -4.14
N HIS A 41 -13.35 12.15 -3.27
CA HIS A 41 -13.84 10.76 -3.30
C HIS A 41 -14.37 10.36 -4.68
N GLN A 42 -15.19 11.21 -5.30
CA GLN A 42 -15.79 10.92 -6.60
C GLN A 42 -14.74 10.79 -7.72
N ALA A 43 -13.78 11.72 -7.77
CA ALA A 43 -12.72 11.69 -8.77
C ALA A 43 -11.90 10.39 -8.69
N TYR A 44 -11.58 9.92 -7.48
CA TYR A 44 -10.86 8.65 -7.31
C TYR A 44 -11.73 7.43 -7.65
N LYS A 45 -13.04 7.46 -7.36
CA LYS A 45 -13.94 6.37 -7.79
C LYS A 45 -14.04 6.26 -9.31
N GLU A 46 -13.99 7.38 -10.01
CA GLU A 46 -14.02 7.40 -11.48
C GLU A 46 -12.72 6.88 -12.09
N HIS A 47 -11.56 7.25 -11.52
CA HIS A 47 -10.25 6.86 -12.05
C HIS A 47 -9.75 5.50 -11.55
N CYS A 48 -10.20 5.06 -10.37
CA CYS A 48 -9.82 3.79 -9.74
C CYS A 48 -11.06 2.95 -9.41
N PRO A 49 -11.88 2.55 -10.41
CA PRO A 49 -13.19 1.92 -10.18
C PRO A 49 -13.12 0.54 -9.49
N ASN A 50 -11.96 -0.11 -9.56
CA ASN A 50 -11.74 -1.44 -8.97
C ASN A 50 -11.20 -1.37 -7.53
N ASN A 51 -10.95 -0.17 -7.01
CA ASN A 51 -10.41 0.02 -5.66
C ASN A 51 -11.49 0.62 -4.76
N GLU A 52 -11.49 0.19 -3.50
CA GLU A 52 -12.29 0.86 -2.49
C GLU A 52 -11.64 2.19 -2.11
N VAL A 53 -12.45 3.25 -2.10
CA VAL A 53 -12.01 4.61 -1.77
C VAL A 53 -12.51 4.94 -0.38
N LEU A 54 -11.58 5.26 0.51
CA LEU A 54 -11.81 5.60 1.91
C LEU A 54 -11.75 7.13 2.08
N PRO A 55 -12.89 7.84 2.14
CA PRO A 55 -12.89 9.27 2.35
C PRO A 55 -12.53 9.62 3.81
N HIS A 56 -11.79 10.69 4.00
CA HIS A 56 -11.54 11.32 5.30
C HIS A 56 -11.99 12.80 5.27
N PRO A 57 -12.28 13.42 6.43
CA PRO A 57 -12.73 14.81 6.49
C PRO A 57 -11.76 15.77 5.80
N ASP A 58 -12.29 16.71 5.00
CA ASP A 58 -11.49 17.73 4.30
C ASP A 58 -10.72 18.66 5.27
N ALA A 59 -11.14 18.74 6.53
CA ALA A 59 -10.47 19.51 7.57
C ALA A 59 -9.07 18.97 7.91
N LEU A 60 -8.80 17.68 7.65
CA LEU A 60 -7.47 17.09 7.85
C LEU A 60 -6.52 17.55 6.75
N LYS A 61 -5.49 18.31 7.12
CA LYS A 61 -4.53 18.88 6.18
C LYS A 61 -3.16 18.23 6.30
N GLY A 62 -2.60 17.88 5.14
CA GLY A 62 -1.26 17.33 5.03
C GLY A 62 -1.18 15.82 5.28
N LEU A 63 -0.11 15.22 4.77
CA LEU A 63 0.14 13.79 4.88
C LEU A 63 0.24 13.31 6.35
N PRO A 64 0.93 14.01 7.28
CA PRO A 64 1.03 13.55 8.67
C PRO A 64 -0.33 13.39 9.36
N ALA A 65 -1.23 14.37 9.22
CA ALA A 65 -2.57 14.29 9.82
C ALA A 65 -3.40 13.15 9.20
N LYS A 66 -3.26 12.92 7.89
CA LYS A 66 -3.88 11.79 7.22
C LYS A 66 -3.36 10.44 7.73
N ARG A 67 -2.04 10.28 7.86
CA ARG A 67 -1.44 9.04 8.37
C ARG A 67 -1.88 8.76 9.81
N ALA A 68 -1.98 9.79 10.66
CA ALA A 68 -2.50 9.67 12.01
C ALA A 68 -3.97 9.21 12.01
N TRP A 69 -4.82 9.83 11.18
CA TRP A 69 -6.22 9.43 11.04
C TRP A 69 -6.38 7.98 10.55
N ILE A 70 -5.53 7.54 9.61
CA ILE A 70 -5.49 6.14 9.14
C ILE A 70 -5.14 5.20 10.30
N ASN A 71 -4.13 5.53 11.11
CA ASN A 71 -3.71 4.72 12.26
C ASN A 71 -4.77 4.67 13.38
N GLU A 72 -5.49 5.76 13.61
CA GLU A 72 -6.61 5.77 14.58
C GLU A 72 -7.79 4.91 14.10
N ARG A 73 -7.99 4.84 12.78
CA ARG A 73 -9.06 4.04 12.17
C ARG A 73 -8.71 2.56 12.10
N PHE A 74 -7.45 2.23 11.86
CA PHE A 74 -6.96 0.87 11.71
C PHE A 74 -5.88 0.62 12.75
N ASP A 75 -6.20 -0.17 13.78
CA ASP A 75 -5.27 -0.54 14.86
C ASP A 75 -3.92 -1.06 14.33
N THR A 76 -3.96 -1.85 13.25
CA THR A 76 -2.77 -2.23 12.49
C THR A 76 -3.02 -2.04 11.00
N VAL A 77 -2.07 -1.42 10.29
CA VAL A 77 -2.21 -1.04 8.88
C VAL A 77 -0.85 -1.02 8.19
N PHE A 78 -0.82 -1.42 6.91
CA PHE A 78 0.31 -1.16 6.04
C PHE A 78 0.00 0.05 5.16
N GLN A 79 0.82 1.10 5.24
CA GLN A 79 0.64 2.29 4.39
C GLN A 79 1.70 2.31 3.29
N ILE A 80 1.29 2.61 2.05
CA ILE A 80 2.16 2.67 0.88
C ILE A 80 1.92 3.97 0.10
N ASP A 81 2.99 4.59 -0.41
CA ASP A 81 2.88 5.83 -1.16
C ASP A 81 2.11 5.63 -2.48
N ASP A 82 1.57 6.70 -3.06
CA ASP A 82 0.60 6.64 -4.17
C ASP A 82 1.23 6.64 -5.57
N ASP A 83 2.55 6.73 -5.66
CA ASP A 83 3.35 6.77 -6.88
C ASP A 83 4.36 5.61 -7.02
N ILE A 84 4.08 4.49 -6.36
CA ILE A 84 4.86 3.26 -6.53
C ILE A 84 4.53 2.63 -7.89
N THR A 85 5.58 2.28 -8.63
CA THR A 85 5.49 1.74 -10.00
C THR A 85 5.82 0.24 -10.08
N GLY A 86 6.31 -0.35 -9.00
CA GLY A 86 6.58 -1.78 -8.93
C GLY A 86 7.32 -2.20 -7.66
N MET A 87 7.40 -3.51 -7.45
CA MET A 87 8.19 -4.14 -6.40
C MET A 87 8.94 -5.32 -7.02
N PHE A 88 10.21 -5.49 -6.67
CA PHE A 88 11.06 -6.54 -7.21
C PHE A 88 12.03 -7.07 -6.14
N HIS A 89 12.62 -8.22 -6.40
CA HIS A 89 13.63 -8.82 -5.53
C HIS A 89 14.99 -8.12 -5.69
N MET A 90 15.54 -7.55 -4.61
CA MET A 90 16.82 -6.83 -4.65
C MET A 90 18.07 -7.73 -4.84
N GLY A 91 17.94 -9.05 -4.80
CA GLY A 91 19.07 -9.99 -4.91
C GLY A 91 19.37 -10.49 -6.32
N ALA A 92 18.88 -9.84 -7.37
CA ALA A 92 19.22 -10.20 -8.75
C ALA A 92 20.74 -9.95 -9.00
N PRO A 93 21.46 -10.89 -9.63
CA PRO A 93 22.87 -10.69 -9.99
C PRO A 93 23.08 -9.46 -10.88
N PRO A 94 24.24 -8.79 -10.82
CA PRO A 94 24.56 -7.69 -11.72
C PRO A 94 24.42 -8.11 -13.19
N GLY A 95 23.65 -7.35 -13.97
CA GLY A 95 23.41 -7.62 -15.39
C GLY A 95 22.17 -8.47 -15.69
N GLU A 96 21.48 -8.98 -14.68
CA GLU A 96 20.18 -9.64 -14.86
C GLU A 96 19.01 -8.65 -14.78
N LYS A 97 17.95 -8.91 -15.55
CA LYS A 97 16.73 -8.10 -15.51
C LYS A 97 16.03 -8.31 -14.16
N GLN A 98 15.54 -7.22 -13.59
CA GLN A 98 14.68 -7.29 -12.40
C GLN A 98 13.37 -8.00 -12.76
N THR A 99 12.97 -8.94 -11.91
CA THR A 99 11.65 -9.57 -11.99
C THR A 99 10.72 -8.86 -11.02
N PHE A 100 9.66 -8.25 -11.55
CA PHE A 100 8.65 -7.56 -10.76
C PHE A 100 7.57 -8.53 -10.30
N TYR A 101 7.11 -8.33 -9.06
CA TYR A 101 6.00 -9.08 -8.48
C TYR A 101 4.65 -8.60 -9.05
N THR A 102 3.72 -9.52 -9.15
CA THR A 102 2.31 -9.24 -9.48
C THR A 102 1.58 -8.56 -8.30
N PRO A 103 0.42 -7.91 -8.54
CA PRO A 103 -0.33 -7.26 -7.47
C PRO A 103 -0.77 -8.17 -6.32
N ASP A 104 -1.11 -9.41 -6.63
CA ASP A 104 -1.48 -10.42 -5.63
C ASP A 104 -0.26 -10.91 -4.83
N GLU A 105 0.88 -11.08 -5.49
CA GLU A 105 2.14 -11.42 -4.82
C GLU A 105 2.58 -10.29 -3.88
N ILE A 106 2.48 -9.03 -4.31
CA ILE A 106 2.81 -7.87 -3.45
C ILE A 106 1.89 -7.84 -2.22
N ALA A 107 0.58 -7.99 -2.42
CA ALA A 107 -0.36 -8.08 -1.31
C ALA A 107 -0.01 -9.24 -0.38
N HIS A 108 0.30 -10.42 -0.91
CA HIS A 108 0.71 -11.58 -0.12
C HIS A 108 1.98 -11.33 0.69
N ILE A 109 3.01 -10.73 0.08
CA ILE A 109 4.29 -10.43 0.75
C ILE A 109 4.07 -9.43 1.89
N ILE A 110 3.21 -8.42 1.72
CA ILE A 110 2.84 -7.48 2.79
C ILE A 110 2.22 -8.23 3.98
N GLN A 111 1.26 -9.12 3.73
CA GLN A 111 0.59 -9.88 4.78
C GLN A 111 1.55 -10.86 5.48
N ALA A 112 2.37 -11.59 4.73
CA ALA A 112 3.36 -12.51 5.27
C ALA A 112 4.43 -11.78 6.11
N THR A 113 4.82 -10.56 5.68
CA THR A 113 5.75 -9.71 6.45
C THR A 113 5.15 -9.31 7.78
N TYR A 114 3.86 -8.94 7.80
CA TYR A 114 3.16 -8.63 9.04
C TYR A 114 3.07 -9.84 9.97
N GLU A 115 2.67 -11.01 9.46
CA GLU A 115 2.58 -12.25 10.25
C GLU A 115 3.94 -12.57 10.89
N THR A 116 5.02 -12.49 10.12
CA THR A 116 6.39 -12.71 10.61
C THR A 116 6.78 -11.67 11.67
N ALA A 117 6.49 -10.39 11.44
CA ALA A 117 6.78 -9.34 12.40
C ALA A 117 6.05 -9.56 13.73
N LEU A 118 4.78 -9.98 13.68
CA LEU A 118 3.98 -10.30 14.85
C LEU A 118 4.57 -11.48 15.63
N GLU A 119 4.95 -12.56 14.94
CA GLU A 119 5.60 -13.73 15.55
C GLU A 119 6.94 -13.38 16.22
N MET A 120 7.69 -12.44 15.63
CA MET A 120 8.94 -11.93 16.18
C MET A 120 8.76 -10.93 17.33
N GLY A 121 7.52 -10.57 17.68
CA GLY A 121 7.24 -9.55 18.70
C GLY A 121 7.62 -8.12 18.27
N CYS A 122 7.70 -7.87 16.97
CA CYS A 122 7.95 -6.53 16.43
C CYS A 122 6.69 -5.66 16.51
N HIS A 123 6.87 -4.38 16.82
CA HIS A 123 5.78 -3.40 16.87
C HIS A 123 5.63 -2.57 15.59
N VAL A 124 6.63 -2.60 14.70
CA VAL A 124 6.65 -1.86 13.44
C VAL A 124 7.25 -2.77 12.35
N PHE A 125 6.69 -2.67 11.15
CA PHE A 125 7.15 -3.39 9.96
C PHE A 125 6.88 -2.51 8.74
N GLY A 126 7.58 -2.78 7.64
CA GLY A 126 7.50 -1.96 6.44
C GLY A 126 8.54 -2.39 5.41
N PHE A 127 8.45 -1.78 4.23
CA PHE A 127 9.48 -1.91 3.20
C PHE A 127 10.19 -0.58 3.01
N ASN A 128 11.45 -0.65 2.59
CA ASN A 128 12.17 0.53 2.16
C ASN A 128 11.91 0.78 0.67
N GLY A 129 11.64 2.03 0.30
CA GLY A 129 11.56 2.44 -1.10
C GLY A 129 12.96 2.66 -1.67
N LEU A 130 13.21 2.19 -2.88
CA LEU A 130 14.34 2.61 -3.68
C LEU A 130 13.87 3.68 -4.66
N GLY A 131 14.43 4.89 -4.56
CA GLY A 131 14.31 5.88 -5.63
C GLY A 131 15.19 5.45 -6.80
N LEU A 132 14.67 4.57 -7.65
CA LEU A 132 15.31 4.30 -8.92
C LEU A 132 14.89 5.43 -9.86
N ASP A 133 15.80 6.39 -10.08
CA ASP A 133 15.72 7.21 -11.28
C ASP A 133 15.72 6.22 -12.44
N ALA A 134 14.63 6.21 -13.22
CA ALA A 134 14.54 5.36 -14.40
C ALA A 134 15.78 5.64 -15.26
N VAL A 135 16.72 4.70 -15.27
CA VAL A 135 17.75 4.67 -16.32
C VAL A 135 16.95 4.39 -17.57
N GLY A 136 16.69 5.47 -18.32
CA GLY A 136 15.99 5.40 -19.59
C GLY A 136 16.70 4.41 -20.50
N ASP A 137 15.90 3.58 -21.17
CA ASP A 137 16.32 2.91 -22.40
C ASP A 137 16.70 3.94 -23.47
#